data_AF-A0A7Y5NQW5-F1
#
_entry.id   AF-A0A7Y5NQW5-F1
#
_cell.length_a   1.000
_cell.length_b   1.000
_cell.length_c   1.000
_cell.angle_alpha   90.00
_cell.angle_beta   90.00
_cell.angle_gamma   90.00
#
_symmetry.space_group_name_H-M   'P 1'
#
loop_
_entity.id
_entity.type
_entity.pdbx_description
1 polymer ?
#
loop_
_entity_poly.entity_id
_entity_poly.type
_entity_poly.pdbx_seq_one_letter_code
_entity_poly.pdbx_strand_id
1 'polypeptide(L)'
;MAHRRKLPAWTLLDGLGDALHARNLFRFAAAFCVVAWSHESHAEEPKPTLAGTWSATAMTEAWSTKEWGDACGPKPTSGGGAPAGTVTVADQGSELSFSGAGRAFSTASCWEPTPGLKRSSHAGGKRGWSSTCVSPPGDPRRATVNTRMSATDDTIVFNETGLFEFNIQDTTCKASVARSRSFKLKQRAGEAEPAVSAPTATATAAPPPTSTPTVESAKPPPPDCDPSAPPARLEVRPARKLLRPGEQLDLDIRVLDARTCIVQATPEIKIEEASEGLAPHVKIEKHAVHIDDSAPEGTAFVVVTMGGKSVRTSIEVTPADRYAELLAKRGLDERGEDTSALVAEIETGLGGPEGTAEDTARARRITFLAIVGGVAGALGILALALVRRGRRAPPERATEAPPPPNVAFFETTTPSAMECPKCLRVFAPEAGFCPADGTALVPSKKAPPPPPAPSEPPPAGAAAEPKKKKREVGKICPTCGDTFAADASFCGKDGTQLVQIN
;
A
#
# COMPACT_ATOMS: atom_id res chain seq x y z
N MET A 1 43.20 64.82 -52.44
CA MET A 1 42.87 63.99 -53.64
C MET A 1 41.64 63.12 -53.32
N ALA A 2 40.91 62.67 -54.35
CA ALA A 2 39.83 61.66 -54.29
C ALA A 2 38.61 61.90 -53.35
N HIS A 3 37.66 62.71 -53.85
CA HIS A 3 36.19 62.53 -53.74
C HIS A 3 35.49 62.22 -52.39
N ARG A 4 35.04 63.29 -51.71
CA ARG A 4 33.69 63.36 -51.10
C ARG A 4 32.65 63.79 -52.15
N ARG A 5 31.44 63.22 -52.12
CA ARG A 5 30.15 63.59 -52.80
C ARG A 5 29.17 62.42 -52.55
N LYS A 6 27.85 62.51 -52.27
CA LYS A 6 26.81 63.59 -52.22
C LYS A 6 25.69 63.21 -51.22
N LEU A 7 25.02 64.20 -50.63
CA LEU A 7 23.57 64.21 -50.21
C LEU A 7 22.75 64.87 -51.37
N PRO A 8 21.39 64.82 -51.51
CA PRO A 8 20.26 64.95 -50.53
C PRO A 8 19.31 63.73 -50.58
N ALA A 9 18.00 63.69 -50.24
CA ALA A 9 16.89 64.61 -49.83
C ALA A 9 16.00 63.89 -48.76
N TRP A 10 15.05 64.46 -47.98
CA TRP A 10 14.03 65.53 -48.07
C TRP A 10 12.71 65.20 -48.81
N THR A 11 11.72 64.62 -48.08
CA THR A 11 10.28 65.02 -47.93
C THR A 11 9.61 64.06 -46.93
N LEU A 12 9.11 64.43 -45.74
CA LEU A 12 7.90 65.18 -45.36
C LEU A 12 6.55 64.50 -45.71
N LEU A 13 5.89 63.89 -44.70
CA LEU A 13 4.53 64.22 -44.19
C LEU A 13 3.80 63.04 -43.50
N ASP A 14 3.32 63.33 -42.29
CA ASP A 14 2.10 62.91 -41.58
C ASP A 14 1.51 61.48 -41.68
N GLY A 15 1.18 60.97 -40.48
CA GLY A 15 0.47 59.70 -40.29
C GLY A 15 0.19 59.38 -38.81
N LEU A 16 -0.40 60.32 -38.05
CA LEU A 16 -0.91 60.03 -36.70
C LEU A 16 -2.04 58.97 -36.77
N GLY A 17 -1.94 57.93 -35.94
CA GLY A 17 -3.01 56.93 -35.80
C GLY A 17 -2.67 55.79 -34.82
N ASP A 18 -3.15 55.92 -33.58
CA ASP A 18 -3.49 54.81 -32.67
C ASP A 18 -2.43 53.73 -32.36
N ALA A 19 -1.41 54.09 -31.59
CA ALA A 19 -0.48 53.15 -30.94
C ALA A 19 -0.35 53.35 -29.41
N LEU A 20 -1.45 53.72 -28.74
CA LEU A 20 -1.49 54.02 -27.30
C LEU A 20 -2.55 53.19 -26.56
N HIS A 21 -2.43 51.86 -26.55
CA HIS A 21 -3.10 50.97 -25.58
C HIS A 21 -2.40 49.62 -25.31
N ALA A 22 -1.15 49.42 -25.76
CA ALA A 22 -0.45 48.13 -25.74
C ALA A 22 0.86 48.10 -24.91
N ARG A 23 1.01 48.95 -23.88
CA ARG A 23 2.25 49.02 -23.05
C ARG A 23 2.08 48.76 -21.55
N ASN A 24 0.87 48.44 -21.06
CA ASN A 24 0.61 48.23 -19.62
C ASN A 24 0.40 46.76 -19.19
N LEU A 25 0.42 45.79 -20.10
CA LEU A 25 0.19 44.37 -19.77
C LEU A 25 1.47 43.53 -19.53
N PHE A 26 2.66 44.13 -19.66
CA PHE A 26 3.95 43.43 -19.59
C PHE A 26 4.84 43.82 -18.39
N ARG A 27 4.24 44.28 -17.28
CA ARG A 27 4.97 44.70 -16.06
C ARG A 27 4.49 44.04 -14.74
N PHE A 28 3.66 42.99 -14.80
CA PHE A 28 3.19 42.26 -13.62
C PHE A 28 3.76 40.82 -13.47
N ALA A 29 4.79 40.46 -14.24
CA ALA A 29 5.33 39.09 -14.29
C ALA A 29 6.72 38.91 -13.62
N ALA A 30 7.23 39.91 -12.90
CA ALA A 30 8.60 39.91 -12.37
C ALA A 30 8.69 40.35 -10.89
N ALA A 31 7.73 39.91 -10.08
CA ALA A 31 7.70 40.14 -8.63
C ALA A 31 7.23 38.88 -7.86
N PHE A 32 7.72 37.70 -8.26
CA PHE A 32 7.65 36.53 -7.40
C PHE A 32 8.80 36.62 -6.39
N CYS A 33 8.47 36.86 -5.13
CA CYS A 33 9.44 37.00 -4.05
C CYS A 33 10.30 35.74 -3.93
N VAL A 34 11.61 35.90 -4.10
CA VAL A 34 12.59 34.96 -3.57
C VAL A 34 12.58 35.09 -2.05
N VAL A 35 11.61 34.44 -1.41
CA VAL A 35 11.65 34.24 0.03
C VAL A 35 12.67 33.13 0.27
N ALA A 36 13.91 33.52 0.55
CA ALA A 36 14.93 32.59 1.00
C ALA A 36 14.55 32.12 2.41
N TRP A 37 13.93 30.95 2.51
CA TRP A 37 13.69 30.28 3.79
C TRP A 37 15.03 29.73 4.27
N SER A 38 15.73 30.53 5.07
CA SER A 38 16.87 30.09 5.86
C SER A 38 16.39 29.08 6.89
N HIS A 39 16.35 27.80 6.50
CA HIS A 39 16.12 26.72 7.45
C HIS A 39 17.33 26.61 8.37
N GLU A 40 17.22 27.17 9.58
CA GLU A 40 18.12 26.86 10.67
C GLU A 40 18.00 25.38 11.00
N SER A 41 18.98 24.61 10.50
CA SER A 41 19.12 23.19 10.76
C SER A 41 19.54 22.99 12.20
N HIS A 42 18.56 22.94 13.11
CA HIS A 42 18.75 22.47 14.47
C HIS A 42 19.43 21.09 14.42
N ALA A 43 20.59 20.98 15.07
CA ALA A 43 21.29 19.72 15.21
C ALA A 43 20.46 18.79 16.11
N GLU A 44 19.71 17.89 15.49
CA GLU A 44 18.97 16.83 16.18
C GLU A 44 19.97 15.98 16.99
N GLU A 45 19.74 15.83 18.30
CA GLU A 45 20.60 14.98 19.15
C GLU A 45 20.70 13.56 18.56
N PRO A 46 21.88 12.92 18.64
CA PRO A 46 22.10 11.62 18.01
C PRO A 46 21.26 10.53 18.70
N LYS A 47 20.10 10.24 18.09
CA LYS A 47 19.19 9.16 18.50
C LYS A 47 19.96 7.84 18.67
N PRO A 48 19.73 7.09 19.76
CA PRO A 48 20.50 5.89 20.06
C PRO A 48 20.23 4.77 19.05
N THR A 49 21.29 4.04 18.65
CA THR A 49 21.18 2.97 17.63
C THR A 49 20.21 1.86 18.05
N LEU A 50 19.61 1.23 17.02
CA LEU A 50 18.79 0.03 17.14
C LEU A 50 19.60 -1.27 17.05
N ALA A 51 20.87 -1.20 16.67
CA ALA A 51 21.76 -2.35 16.70
C ALA A 51 21.89 -2.89 18.13
N GLY A 52 21.84 -4.21 18.29
CA GLY A 52 21.92 -4.86 19.59
C GLY A 52 21.14 -6.18 19.68
N THR A 53 20.93 -6.62 20.92
CA THR A 53 20.23 -7.86 21.26
C THR A 53 18.82 -7.53 21.75
N TRP A 54 17.82 -8.22 21.23
CA TRP A 54 16.40 -7.97 21.46
C TRP A 54 15.67 -9.25 21.90
N SER A 55 14.61 -9.09 22.70
CA SER A 55 13.62 -10.12 23.05
C SER A 55 12.43 -9.99 22.12
N ALA A 56 12.11 -11.02 21.34
CA ALA A 56 11.03 -11.00 20.38
C ALA A 56 9.88 -11.93 20.82
N THR A 57 8.63 -11.44 20.79
CA THR A 57 7.44 -12.25 21.12
C THR A 57 7.25 -13.40 20.14
N ALA A 58 6.31 -14.31 20.38
CA ALA A 58 5.83 -15.17 19.29
C ALA A 58 5.15 -14.28 18.23
N MET A 59 5.33 -14.60 16.95
CA MET A 59 4.57 -13.94 15.88
C MET A 59 3.16 -14.52 15.86
N THR A 60 2.16 -13.66 16.02
CA THR A 60 0.76 -14.07 15.84
C THR A 60 0.41 -13.99 14.36
N GLU A 61 -0.08 -15.08 13.77
CA GLU A 61 -0.60 -15.10 12.40
C GLU A 61 -2.10 -15.44 12.41
N ALA A 62 -2.91 -14.57 11.82
CA ALA A 62 -4.36 -14.74 11.68
C ALA A 62 -4.73 -14.83 10.20
N TRP A 63 -5.21 -15.99 9.77
CA TRP A 63 -5.66 -16.26 8.41
C TRP A 63 -7.19 -16.15 8.29
N SER A 64 -7.66 -15.61 7.17
CA SER A 64 -9.08 -15.64 6.76
C SER A 64 -9.18 -16.17 5.33
N THR A 65 -10.15 -17.03 5.07
CA THR A 65 -10.31 -17.79 3.82
C THR A 65 -11.71 -17.61 3.24
N LYS A 66 -12.01 -16.37 2.79
CA LYS A 66 -13.36 -15.98 2.30
C LYS A 66 -13.84 -16.84 1.12
N GLU A 67 -12.93 -17.23 0.23
CA GLU A 67 -13.23 -18.07 -0.93
C GLU A 67 -12.21 -19.22 -0.95
N TRP A 68 -12.63 -20.43 -0.55
CA TRP A 68 -11.72 -21.57 -0.45
C TRP A 68 -12.47 -22.88 -0.62
N GLY A 69 -12.54 -23.36 -1.87
CA GLY A 69 -13.12 -24.65 -2.24
C GLY A 69 -12.13 -25.82 -2.07
N ASP A 70 -12.60 -27.04 -2.29
CA ASP A 70 -11.82 -28.26 -2.06
C ASP A 70 -10.57 -28.37 -2.94
N ALA A 71 -10.64 -27.82 -4.17
CA ALA A 71 -9.50 -27.75 -5.10
C ALA A 71 -8.35 -26.85 -4.60
N CYS A 72 -8.61 -25.96 -3.63
CA CYS A 72 -7.59 -25.10 -3.02
C CYS A 72 -6.67 -25.83 -2.04
N GLY A 73 -6.99 -27.08 -1.70
CA GLY A 73 -6.25 -27.86 -0.70
C GLY A 73 -6.57 -27.46 0.75
N PRO A 74 -5.74 -27.87 1.74
CA PRO A 74 -5.99 -27.58 3.14
C PRO A 74 -5.98 -26.08 3.42
N LYS A 75 -7.00 -25.59 4.15
CA LYS A 75 -7.08 -24.18 4.56
C LYS A 75 -5.87 -23.80 5.42
N PRO A 76 -5.20 -22.65 5.16
CA PRO A 76 -4.15 -22.15 6.05
C PRO A 76 -4.68 -21.95 7.46
N THR A 77 -3.91 -22.40 8.45
CA THR A 77 -4.28 -22.37 9.87
C THR A 77 -3.63 -21.19 10.59
N SER A 78 -4.44 -20.40 11.28
CA SER A 78 -3.96 -19.42 12.27
C SER A 78 -3.24 -20.16 13.41
N GLY A 79 -2.02 -19.71 13.77
CA GLY A 79 -1.22 -20.30 14.86
C GLY A 79 0.17 -20.81 14.46
N GLY A 80 0.45 -21.00 13.16
CA GLY A 80 1.83 -21.15 12.68
C GLY A 80 2.50 -19.77 12.56
N GLY A 81 3.70 -19.60 13.10
CA GLY A 81 4.43 -18.32 13.06
C GLY A 81 5.86 -18.44 13.59
N ALA A 82 6.65 -17.37 13.47
CA ALA A 82 8.00 -17.33 14.06
C ALA A 82 7.94 -17.44 15.61
N PRO A 83 8.68 -18.37 16.23
CA PRO A 83 8.65 -18.58 17.68
C PRO A 83 9.28 -17.41 18.44
N ALA A 84 8.86 -17.22 19.70
CA ALA A 84 9.48 -16.27 20.62
C ALA A 84 10.97 -16.58 20.86
N GLY A 85 11.77 -15.56 21.19
CA GLY A 85 13.16 -15.76 21.60
C GLY A 85 14.05 -14.54 21.40
N THR A 86 15.36 -14.73 21.51
CA THR A 86 16.35 -13.67 21.31
C THR A 86 16.59 -13.44 19.82
N VAL A 87 16.68 -12.17 19.41
CA VAL A 87 16.97 -11.71 18.05
C VAL A 87 18.09 -10.67 18.11
N THR A 88 19.11 -10.83 17.27
CA THR A 88 20.11 -9.80 17.03
C THR A 88 19.59 -8.88 15.92
N VAL A 89 19.61 -7.58 16.17
CA VAL A 89 19.33 -6.54 15.18
C VAL A 89 20.65 -5.87 14.85
N ALA A 90 20.96 -5.76 13.56
CA ALA A 90 22.06 -4.94 13.06
C ALA A 90 21.51 -3.80 12.20
N ASP A 91 22.09 -2.63 12.41
CA ASP A 91 21.80 -1.39 11.70
C ASP A 91 22.59 -1.39 10.37
N GLN A 92 21.90 -1.13 9.26
CA GLN A 92 22.45 -1.04 7.91
C GLN A 92 22.15 0.34 7.29
N GLY A 93 22.16 1.40 8.10
CA GLY A 93 22.02 2.78 7.67
C GLY A 93 20.57 3.26 7.70
N SER A 94 19.81 3.04 6.63
CA SER A 94 18.36 3.29 6.60
C SER A 94 17.52 2.04 6.83
N GLU A 95 18.16 0.90 7.06
CA GLU A 95 17.55 -0.43 7.11
C GLU A 95 18.01 -1.20 8.34
N LEU A 96 17.21 -2.17 8.77
CA LEU A 96 17.58 -3.13 9.80
C LEU A 96 17.70 -4.53 9.19
N SER A 97 18.59 -5.33 9.77
CA SER A 97 18.63 -6.79 9.56
C SER A 97 18.48 -7.52 10.88
N PHE A 98 17.59 -8.53 10.89
CA PHE A 98 17.21 -9.35 12.03
C PHE A 98 17.74 -10.77 11.83
N SER A 99 18.32 -11.36 12.87
CA SER A 99 18.75 -12.77 12.90
C SER A 99 18.52 -13.38 14.30
N GLY A 100 18.29 -14.69 14.41
CA GLY A 100 17.94 -15.35 15.67
C GLY A 100 16.56 -16.00 15.64
N ALA A 101 15.71 -15.72 16.64
CA ALA A 101 14.41 -16.37 16.80
C ALA A 101 13.43 -16.13 15.62
N GLY A 102 13.37 -17.09 14.70
CA GLY A 102 12.58 -17.04 13.47
C GLY A 102 13.45 -17.22 12.22
N ARG A 103 13.06 -16.58 11.11
CA ARG A 103 13.91 -16.46 9.92
C ARG A 103 14.73 -15.17 9.95
N ALA A 104 15.91 -15.20 9.35
CA ALA A 104 16.65 -13.98 9.07
C ALA A 104 15.87 -13.11 8.06
N PHE A 105 15.92 -11.79 8.24
CA PHE A 105 15.10 -10.84 7.49
C PHE A 105 15.74 -9.45 7.48
N SER A 106 15.45 -8.63 6.47
CA SER A 106 15.72 -7.20 6.48
C SER A 106 14.48 -6.39 6.17
N THR A 107 14.33 -5.20 6.76
CA THR A 107 13.28 -4.22 6.42
C THR A 107 13.17 -3.95 4.92
N ALA A 108 14.30 -4.03 4.19
CA ALA A 108 14.38 -3.88 2.74
C ALA A 108 13.89 -5.11 1.94
N SER A 109 13.47 -6.19 2.59
CA SER A 109 13.05 -7.45 1.94
C SER A 109 11.56 -7.72 2.15
N CYS A 110 11.01 -8.67 1.39
CA CYS A 110 9.70 -9.23 1.68
C CYS A 110 9.84 -10.21 2.84
N TRP A 111 9.06 -10.04 3.92
CA TRP A 111 9.09 -11.00 5.02
C TRP A 111 8.49 -12.33 4.56
N GLU A 112 7.33 -12.30 3.89
CA GLU A 112 6.72 -13.46 3.22
C GLU A 112 7.66 -14.12 2.18
N PRO A 113 8.10 -15.38 2.39
CA PRO A 113 9.05 -16.07 1.51
C PRO A 113 8.41 -16.71 0.26
N THR A 114 7.15 -16.37 -0.07
CA THR A 114 6.42 -16.90 -1.23
C THR A 114 7.26 -16.79 -2.52
N PRO A 115 7.59 -17.93 -3.19
CA PRO A 115 8.47 -17.91 -4.35
C PRO A 115 7.91 -17.03 -5.48
N GLY A 116 8.73 -16.11 -5.98
CA GLY A 116 8.37 -15.16 -7.02
C GLY A 116 7.99 -13.77 -6.51
N LEU A 117 7.57 -13.64 -5.23
CA LEU A 117 7.19 -12.36 -4.63
C LEU A 117 8.36 -11.36 -4.68
N LYS A 118 8.10 -10.15 -5.21
CA LYS A 118 9.11 -9.09 -5.36
C LYS A 118 8.62 -7.80 -4.74
N ARG A 119 9.53 -7.09 -4.09
CA ARG A 119 9.29 -5.75 -3.53
C ARG A 119 8.97 -4.76 -4.66
N SER A 120 7.76 -4.22 -4.69
CA SER A 120 7.31 -3.20 -5.63
C SER A 120 7.58 -1.78 -5.14
N SER A 121 7.47 -1.55 -3.83
CA SER A 121 7.79 -0.27 -3.19
C SER A 121 8.43 -0.47 -1.82
N HIS A 122 9.20 0.54 -1.41
CA HIS A 122 9.91 0.56 -0.13
C HIS A 122 10.09 1.99 0.35
N ALA A 123 9.94 2.20 1.65
CA ALA A 123 10.39 3.39 2.36
C ALA A 123 11.05 2.95 3.67
N GLY A 124 12.28 3.41 3.91
CA GLY A 124 13.03 3.16 5.15
C GLY A 124 13.50 4.49 5.76
N GLY A 125 13.77 4.47 7.06
CA GLY A 125 14.18 5.65 7.84
C GLY A 125 14.70 5.26 9.22
N LYS A 126 15.03 6.25 10.06
CA LYS A 126 15.68 6.01 11.38
C LYS A 126 14.85 5.12 12.34
N ARG A 127 13.51 5.19 12.25
CA ARG A 127 12.56 4.58 13.20
C ARG A 127 11.32 3.98 12.53
N GLY A 128 11.27 3.93 11.21
CA GLY A 128 10.06 3.53 10.47
C GLY A 128 10.41 2.95 9.10
N TRP A 129 9.76 1.84 8.76
CA TRP A 129 9.94 1.12 7.51
C TRP A 129 8.59 0.64 6.98
N SER A 130 8.42 0.67 5.68
CA SER A 130 7.30 0.02 5.01
C SER A 130 7.73 -0.53 3.66
N SER A 131 7.32 -1.76 3.37
CA SER A 131 7.56 -2.41 2.09
C SER A 131 6.26 -3.00 1.54
N THR A 132 6.05 -2.84 0.23
CA THR A 132 5.00 -3.57 -0.49
C THR A 132 5.67 -4.60 -1.39
N CYS A 133 5.17 -5.82 -1.34
CA CYS A 133 5.67 -6.95 -2.10
C CYS A 133 4.53 -7.58 -2.89
N VAL A 134 4.75 -7.82 -4.18
CA VAL A 134 3.74 -8.33 -5.11
C VAL A 134 4.28 -9.48 -5.93
N SER A 135 3.39 -10.37 -6.35
CA SER A 135 3.73 -11.35 -7.39
C SER A 135 4.03 -10.66 -8.73
N PRO A 136 4.90 -11.23 -9.58
CA PRO A 136 5.21 -10.63 -10.86
C PRO A 136 4.00 -10.73 -11.81
N PRO A 137 3.88 -9.81 -12.79
CA PRO A 137 2.82 -9.88 -13.79
C PRO A 137 2.83 -11.25 -14.50
N GLY A 138 1.68 -11.91 -14.55
CA GLY A 138 1.52 -13.24 -15.14
C GLY A 138 1.73 -14.42 -14.20
N ASP A 139 2.15 -14.23 -12.94
CA ASP A 139 2.11 -15.34 -11.96
C ASP A 139 0.65 -15.74 -11.69
N PRO A 140 0.27 -17.02 -11.83
CA PRO A 140 -1.08 -17.48 -11.52
C PRO A 140 -1.42 -17.33 -10.02
N ARG A 141 -0.42 -17.14 -9.16
CA ARG A 141 -0.56 -16.85 -7.73
C ARG A 141 -0.35 -15.35 -7.51
N ARG A 142 -1.43 -14.59 -7.53
CA ARG A 142 -1.42 -13.16 -7.21
C ARG A 142 -1.30 -12.99 -5.70
N ALA A 143 -0.16 -12.50 -5.24
CA ALA A 143 0.03 -12.10 -3.85
C ALA A 143 0.31 -10.61 -3.78
N THR A 144 -0.19 -9.96 -2.72
CA THR A 144 0.14 -8.58 -2.34
C THR A 144 0.31 -8.52 -0.83
N VAL A 145 1.51 -8.19 -0.38
CA VAL A 145 1.91 -8.18 1.02
C VAL A 145 2.44 -6.79 1.38
N ASN A 146 1.90 -6.21 2.44
CA ASN A 146 2.29 -4.91 2.97
C ASN A 146 2.91 -5.10 4.35
N THR A 147 4.21 -4.91 4.47
CA THR A 147 4.93 -4.95 5.75
C THR A 147 5.11 -3.52 6.26
N ARG A 148 4.88 -3.31 7.56
CA ARG A 148 5.19 -2.06 8.27
C ARG A 148 5.93 -2.37 9.55
N MET A 149 6.97 -1.57 9.83
CA MET A 149 7.70 -1.63 11.08
C MET A 149 7.90 -0.22 11.63
N SER A 150 7.81 -0.08 12.94
CA SER A 150 8.15 1.15 13.66
C SER A 150 9.02 0.82 14.86
N ALA A 151 9.81 1.78 15.32
CA ALA A 151 10.71 1.61 16.45
C ALA A 151 10.73 2.83 17.37
N THR A 152 10.82 2.59 18.67
CA THR A 152 11.26 3.55 19.68
C THR A 152 12.74 3.28 20.01
N ASP A 153 13.25 3.82 21.12
CA ASP A 153 14.61 3.51 21.60
C ASP A 153 14.75 2.11 22.23
N ASP A 154 13.62 1.51 22.66
CA ASP A 154 13.55 0.25 23.42
C ASP A 154 12.63 -0.81 22.81
N THR A 155 11.83 -0.45 21.80
CA THR A 155 10.76 -1.28 21.22
C THR A 155 10.83 -1.26 19.70
N ILE A 156 10.64 -2.39 19.04
CA ILE A 156 10.31 -2.46 17.61
C ILE A 156 8.97 -3.18 17.48
N VAL A 157 8.09 -2.69 16.61
CA VAL A 157 6.80 -3.32 16.29
C VAL A 157 6.83 -3.73 14.81
N PHE A 158 6.42 -4.96 14.53
CA PHE A 158 6.23 -5.51 13.20
C PHE A 158 4.74 -5.79 12.98
N ASN A 159 4.20 -5.30 11.87
CA ASN A 159 2.86 -5.61 11.39
C ASN A 159 2.91 -5.91 9.89
N GLU A 160 2.21 -6.93 9.44
CA GLU A 160 2.10 -7.29 8.03
C GLU A 160 0.66 -7.68 7.68
N THR A 161 0.19 -7.26 6.51
CA THR A 161 -1.04 -7.78 5.91
C THR A 161 -0.74 -8.36 4.53
N GLY A 162 -1.26 -9.55 4.25
CA GLY A 162 -1.13 -10.22 2.96
C GLY A 162 -2.49 -10.57 2.38
N LEU A 163 -2.61 -10.45 1.06
CA LEU A 163 -3.71 -10.95 0.23
C LEU A 163 -3.12 -11.94 -0.77
N PHE A 164 -3.71 -13.12 -0.85
CA PHE A 164 -3.30 -14.21 -1.75
C PHE A 164 -4.53 -14.65 -2.55
N GLU A 165 -4.38 -14.71 -3.86
CA GLU A 165 -5.37 -15.16 -4.81
C GLU A 165 -4.71 -16.07 -5.86
N PHE A 166 -5.25 -17.26 -6.08
CA PHE A 166 -4.82 -18.14 -7.16
C PHE A 166 -6.01 -18.91 -7.72
N ASN A 167 -5.93 -19.29 -9.00
CA ASN A 167 -6.97 -20.06 -9.67
C ASN A 167 -6.49 -21.49 -9.92
N ILE A 168 -7.31 -22.48 -9.57
CA ILE A 168 -7.04 -23.91 -9.78
C ILE A 168 -8.36 -24.62 -10.13
N GLN A 169 -8.39 -25.41 -11.21
CA GLN A 169 -9.58 -26.16 -11.63
C GLN A 169 -10.88 -25.31 -11.62
N ASP A 170 -10.82 -24.15 -12.30
CA ASP A 170 -11.89 -23.15 -12.37
C ASP A 170 -12.40 -22.59 -11.01
N THR A 171 -11.69 -22.88 -9.92
CA THR A 171 -11.95 -22.38 -8.56
C THR A 171 -10.95 -21.28 -8.21
N THR A 172 -11.45 -20.12 -7.77
CA THR A 172 -10.61 -19.05 -7.19
C THR A 172 -10.43 -19.27 -5.69
N CYS A 173 -9.17 -19.30 -5.26
CA CYS A 173 -8.77 -19.49 -3.88
C CYS A 173 -8.25 -18.17 -3.32
N LYS A 174 -9.01 -17.53 -2.43
CA LYS A 174 -8.63 -16.28 -1.75
C LYS A 174 -8.38 -16.48 -0.26
N ALA A 175 -7.20 -16.08 0.18
CA ALA A 175 -6.86 -15.98 1.58
C ALA A 175 -6.25 -14.61 1.91
N SER A 176 -6.53 -14.12 3.11
CA SER A 176 -5.81 -12.98 3.69
C SER A 176 -5.11 -13.41 4.98
N VAL A 177 -3.96 -12.80 5.25
CA VAL A 177 -3.22 -12.96 6.51
C VAL A 177 -3.00 -11.61 7.16
N ALA A 178 -3.11 -11.57 8.48
CA ALA A 178 -2.57 -10.49 9.31
C ALA A 178 -1.53 -11.10 10.25
N ARG A 179 -0.33 -10.53 10.27
CA ARG A 179 0.77 -10.95 11.16
C ARG A 179 1.24 -9.79 12.02
N SER A 180 1.53 -10.05 13.28
CA SER A 180 2.10 -9.05 14.18
C SER A 180 3.11 -9.66 15.15
N ARG A 181 4.12 -8.87 15.52
CA ARG A 181 5.17 -9.23 16.48
C ARG A 181 5.74 -7.98 17.12
N SER A 182 6.22 -8.06 18.36
CA SER A 182 7.02 -6.99 18.98
C SER A 182 8.38 -7.49 19.45
N PHE A 183 9.32 -6.55 19.53
CA PHE A 183 10.67 -6.75 20.02
C PHE A 183 10.93 -5.73 21.14
N LYS A 184 11.59 -6.15 22.22
CA LYS A 184 12.07 -5.30 23.31
C LYS A 184 13.59 -5.38 23.41
N LEU A 185 14.27 -4.23 23.52
CA LEU A 185 15.71 -4.17 23.64
C LEU A 185 16.17 -4.87 24.92
N LYS A 186 17.18 -5.74 24.83
CA LYS A 186 17.87 -6.33 25.98
C LYS A 186 19.20 -5.63 26.26
N GLN A 187 19.95 -5.32 25.20
CA GLN A 187 21.29 -4.70 25.28
C GLN A 187 21.59 -4.03 23.95
N ARG A 188 22.11 -2.79 23.96
CA ARG A 188 22.48 -2.07 22.74
C ARG A 188 23.87 -2.48 22.25
N ALA A 189 24.12 -2.43 20.94
CA ALA A 189 25.45 -2.66 20.39
C ALA A 189 26.45 -1.61 20.94
N GLY A 190 27.60 -2.08 21.42
CA GLY A 190 28.61 -1.25 22.08
C GLY A 190 28.37 -0.96 23.56
N GLU A 191 27.21 -1.34 24.11
CA GLU A 191 26.97 -1.33 25.55
C GLU A 191 27.67 -2.53 26.20
N ALA A 192 28.52 -2.27 27.20
CA ALA A 192 29.26 -3.32 27.89
C ALA A 192 28.28 -4.34 28.50
N GLU A 193 28.52 -5.62 28.25
CA GLU A 193 27.69 -6.69 28.81
C GLU A 193 27.71 -6.57 30.35
N PRO A 194 26.54 -6.48 31.02
CA PRO A 194 26.50 -6.32 32.46
C PRO A 194 27.22 -7.51 33.08
N ALA A 195 28.34 -7.24 33.77
CA ALA A 195 29.27 -8.27 34.21
C ALA A 195 28.53 -9.33 35.04
N VAL A 196 28.28 -10.49 34.43
CA VAL A 196 27.62 -11.61 35.08
C VAL A 196 28.58 -12.12 36.14
N SER A 197 28.38 -11.68 37.38
CA SER A 197 29.10 -12.19 38.54
C SER A 197 28.92 -13.70 38.60
N ALA A 198 29.95 -14.44 38.18
CA ALA A 198 29.90 -15.88 38.08
C ALA A 198 29.51 -16.49 39.44
N PRO A 199 28.53 -17.41 39.49
CA PRO A 199 28.19 -18.08 40.73
C PRO A 199 29.35 -19.00 41.14
N THR A 200 30.17 -18.54 42.08
CA THR A 200 31.22 -19.36 42.71
C THR A 200 30.57 -20.58 43.36
N ALA A 201 30.76 -21.75 42.75
CA ALA A 201 30.22 -23.01 43.21
C ALA A 201 30.95 -23.52 44.47
N THR A 202 30.65 -22.94 45.62
CA THR A 202 31.06 -23.49 46.92
C THR A 202 29.95 -24.36 47.47
N ALA A 203 30.10 -25.68 47.36
CA ALA A 203 29.26 -26.63 48.08
C ALA A 203 29.51 -26.47 49.59
N THR A 204 28.50 -26.00 50.33
CA THR A 204 28.51 -25.97 51.80
C THR A 204 27.08 -26.21 52.29
N ALA A 205 26.94 -27.05 53.32
CA ALA A 205 25.65 -27.54 53.79
C ALA A 205 24.75 -26.42 54.31
N ALA A 206 23.44 -26.58 54.11
CA ALA A 206 22.44 -25.57 54.43
C ALA A 206 22.22 -25.41 55.95
N PRO A 207 22.25 -24.17 56.49
CA PRO A 207 21.49 -23.79 57.67
C PRO A 207 20.04 -23.41 57.31
N PRO A 208 19.09 -23.42 58.27
CA PRO A 208 17.68 -23.14 58.02
C PRO A 208 17.40 -21.67 57.62
N PRO A 209 16.29 -21.39 56.93
CA PRO A 209 16.02 -20.07 56.35
C PRO A 209 15.64 -19.04 57.42
N THR A 210 16.56 -18.11 57.71
CA THR A 210 16.23 -16.84 58.36
C THR A 210 15.69 -15.88 57.30
N SER A 211 14.44 -15.47 57.45
CA SER A 211 13.77 -14.51 56.57
C SER A 211 14.42 -13.12 56.63
N THR A 212 15.26 -12.80 55.65
CA THR A 212 15.80 -11.45 55.44
C THR A 212 14.79 -10.62 54.65
N PRO A 213 14.46 -9.38 55.06
CA PRO A 213 13.45 -8.58 54.38
C PRO A 213 13.88 -8.18 52.97
N THR A 214 12.96 -8.33 52.01
CA THR A 214 13.09 -7.81 50.65
C THR A 214 13.31 -6.30 50.71
N VAL A 215 14.49 -5.83 50.30
CA VAL A 215 14.72 -4.40 50.08
C VAL A 215 13.99 -4.03 48.79
N GLU A 216 12.80 -3.46 48.96
CA GLU A 216 12.01 -2.90 47.87
C GLU A 216 12.81 -1.79 47.19
N SER A 217 13.28 -2.07 45.96
CA SER A 217 14.09 -1.13 45.19
C SER A 217 13.24 0.10 44.90
N ALA A 218 13.59 1.23 45.53
CA ALA A 218 12.78 2.44 45.51
C ALA A 218 12.46 2.86 44.05
N LYS A 219 11.17 2.85 43.73
CA LYS A 219 10.64 3.30 42.45
C LYS A 219 11.19 4.70 42.15
N PRO A 220 11.79 4.96 40.97
CA PRO A 220 12.26 6.30 40.64
C PRO A 220 11.11 7.31 40.75
N PRO A 221 11.39 8.55 41.18
CA PRO A 221 10.36 9.56 41.35
C PRO A 221 9.59 9.76 40.03
N PRO A 222 8.26 9.95 40.08
CA PRO A 222 7.47 10.18 38.88
C PRO A 222 7.98 11.43 38.15
N PRO A 223 8.02 11.44 36.80
CA PRO A 223 8.40 12.63 36.05
C PRO A 223 7.42 13.78 36.29
N ASP A 224 7.93 15.01 36.33
CA ASP A 224 7.10 16.22 36.42
C ASP A 224 6.31 16.43 35.12
N CYS A 225 5.10 15.87 35.10
CA CYS A 225 4.18 15.91 33.97
C CYS A 225 3.45 17.26 33.89
N ASP A 226 3.55 17.92 32.73
CA ASP A 226 2.71 19.07 32.40
C ASP A 226 1.42 18.57 31.77
N PRO A 227 0.23 18.76 32.39
CA PRO A 227 -1.05 18.33 31.83
C PRO A 227 -1.43 19.08 30.54
N SER A 228 -0.75 20.20 30.24
CA SER A 228 -0.96 21.07 29.08
C SER A 228 -0.06 20.73 27.89
N ALA A 229 0.80 19.72 28.02
CA ALA A 229 1.72 19.31 26.96
C ALA A 229 0.97 18.82 25.71
N PRO A 230 1.49 19.05 24.49
CA PRO A 230 0.85 18.59 23.27
C PRO A 230 0.86 17.05 23.18
N PRO A 231 -0.21 16.43 22.64
CA PRO A 231 -0.29 14.98 22.49
C PRO A 231 0.70 14.50 21.40
N ALA A 232 1.56 13.56 21.77
CA ALA A 232 2.57 12.97 20.88
C ALA A 232 2.33 11.48 20.58
N ARG A 233 1.46 10.81 21.36
CA ARG A 233 1.19 9.37 21.21
C ARG A 233 -0.22 9.04 21.69
N LEU A 234 -0.91 8.19 20.93
CA LEU A 234 -2.19 7.59 21.28
C LEU A 234 -1.97 6.09 21.52
N GLU A 235 -2.28 5.62 22.73
CA GLU A 235 -2.37 4.20 23.06
C GLU A 235 -3.84 3.79 23.26
N VAL A 236 -4.18 2.59 22.79
CA VAL A 236 -5.49 1.97 23.04
C VAL A 236 -5.28 0.52 23.49
N ARG A 237 -5.95 0.12 24.56
CA ARG A 237 -5.99 -1.25 25.07
C ARG A 237 -7.44 -1.70 25.30
N PRO A 238 -7.76 -2.98 25.06
CA PRO A 238 -6.93 -3.98 24.38
C PRO A 238 -6.82 -3.71 22.86
N ALA A 239 -5.86 -4.37 22.18
CA ALA A 239 -5.83 -4.35 20.71
C ALA A 239 -6.92 -5.22 20.09
N ARG A 240 -7.25 -6.34 20.76
CA ARG A 240 -8.30 -7.27 20.40
C ARG A 240 -9.12 -7.67 21.63
N LYS A 241 -10.43 -7.77 21.45
CA LYS A 241 -11.37 -8.28 22.46
C LYS A 241 -12.26 -9.36 21.85
N LEU A 242 -12.46 -10.45 22.57
CA LEU A 242 -13.55 -11.40 22.38
C LEU A 242 -14.67 -11.05 23.37
N LEU A 243 -15.90 -10.90 22.87
CA LEU A 243 -17.11 -10.63 23.66
C LEU A 243 -18.21 -11.65 23.33
N ARG A 244 -19.17 -11.78 24.24
CA ARG A 244 -20.49 -12.38 23.98
C ARG A 244 -21.52 -11.28 23.68
N PRO A 245 -22.66 -11.60 23.03
CA PRO A 245 -23.80 -10.70 22.97
C PRO A 245 -24.22 -10.26 24.39
N GLY A 246 -24.62 -8.99 24.54
CA GLY A 246 -24.96 -8.38 25.83
C GLY A 246 -23.77 -7.86 26.66
N GLU A 247 -22.52 -8.14 26.26
CA GLU A 247 -21.34 -7.70 27.01
C GLU A 247 -20.85 -6.30 26.62
N GLN A 248 -20.03 -5.72 27.49
CA GLN A 248 -19.36 -4.44 27.26
C GLN A 248 -17.85 -4.52 27.47
N LEU A 249 -17.13 -3.59 26.83
CA LEU A 249 -15.70 -3.36 27.00
C LEU A 249 -15.44 -1.88 27.26
N ASP A 250 -14.81 -1.55 28.39
CA ASP A 250 -14.19 -0.24 28.59
C ASP A 250 -12.79 -0.20 27.95
N LEU A 251 -12.59 0.69 26.98
CA LEU A 251 -11.29 0.90 26.33
C LEU A 251 -10.38 1.77 27.23
N ASP A 252 -9.21 1.24 27.61
CA ASP A 252 -8.14 2.04 28.23
C ASP A 252 -7.41 2.81 27.13
N ILE A 253 -7.92 4.01 26.86
CA ILE A 253 -7.39 4.94 25.88
C ILE A 253 -6.52 5.97 26.60
N ARG A 254 -5.24 6.04 26.23
CA ARG A 254 -4.27 6.98 26.82
C ARG A 254 -3.70 7.86 25.74
N VAL A 255 -3.82 9.16 25.94
CA VAL A 255 -3.12 10.16 25.13
C VAL A 255 -1.90 10.59 25.95
N LEU A 256 -0.72 10.48 25.36
CA LEU A 256 0.57 10.72 26.02
C LEU A 256 1.33 11.85 25.31
N ASP A 257 2.09 12.64 26.08
CA ASP A 257 3.10 13.57 25.55
C ASP A 257 4.39 12.83 25.14
N ALA A 258 5.37 13.58 24.62
CA ALA A 258 6.68 13.05 24.23
C ALA A 258 7.51 12.50 25.42
N ARG A 259 7.15 12.83 26.67
CA ARG A 259 7.76 12.34 27.91
C ARG A 259 6.99 11.17 28.52
N THR A 260 6.01 10.62 27.80
CA THR A 260 5.09 9.54 28.23
C THR A 260 4.14 9.91 29.38
N CYS A 261 3.98 11.20 29.65
CA CYS A 261 2.99 11.71 30.60
C CYS A 261 1.59 11.68 29.98
N ILE A 262 0.56 11.33 30.76
CA ILE A 262 -0.83 11.37 30.30
C ILE A 262 -1.28 12.83 30.17
N VAL A 263 -1.79 13.19 28.99
CA VAL A 263 -2.32 14.53 28.69
C VAL A 263 -3.85 14.51 28.62
N GLN A 264 -4.49 15.61 29.01
CA GLN A 264 -5.95 15.72 28.98
C GLN A 264 -6.43 16.09 27.56
N ALA A 265 -6.61 15.07 26.72
CA ALA A 265 -7.15 15.23 25.38
C ALA A 265 -8.22 14.16 25.10
N THR A 266 -9.33 14.55 24.45
CA THR A 266 -10.46 13.65 24.15
C THR A 266 -10.37 13.15 22.70
N PRO A 267 -10.05 11.87 22.45
CA PRO A 267 -10.02 11.32 21.11
C PRO A 267 -11.42 11.12 20.55
N GLU A 268 -11.53 11.14 19.22
CA GLU A 268 -12.75 10.75 18.52
C GLU A 268 -12.81 9.22 18.39
N ILE A 269 -13.95 8.61 18.74
CA ILE A 269 -14.14 7.15 18.68
C ILE A 269 -15.30 6.83 17.75
N LYS A 270 -15.07 5.96 16.76
CA LYS A 270 -16.05 5.57 15.74
C LYS A 270 -16.04 4.06 15.50
N ILE A 271 -17.17 3.53 15.04
CA ILE A 271 -17.26 2.18 14.46
C ILE A 271 -16.94 2.29 12.98
N GLU A 272 -16.11 1.39 12.45
CA GLU A 272 -15.80 1.36 11.02
C GLU A 272 -16.94 0.71 10.22
N GLU A 273 -17.35 1.34 9.11
CA GLU A 273 -18.43 0.86 8.23
C GLU A 273 -18.20 -0.55 7.68
N ALA A 274 -16.94 -0.99 7.58
CA ALA A 274 -16.54 -2.34 7.17
C ALA A 274 -16.89 -3.44 8.20
N SER A 275 -17.54 -3.11 9.31
CA SER A 275 -18.04 -4.04 10.33
C SER A 275 -19.37 -4.68 9.89
N GLU A 276 -19.34 -5.40 8.75
CA GLU A 276 -20.52 -5.99 8.09
C GLU A 276 -21.40 -6.79 9.06
N GLY A 277 -22.70 -6.51 9.08
CA GLY A 277 -23.70 -7.17 9.94
C GLY A 277 -23.65 -6.78 11.42
N LEU A 278 -22.47 -6.57 11.99
CA LEU A 278 -22.31 -6.31 13.44
C LEU A 278 -22.41 -4.82 13.82
N ALA A 279 -22.04 -3.89 12.93
CA ALA A 279 -22.10 -2.44 13.16
C ALA A 279 -23.39 -1.91 13.86
N PRO A 280 -24.63 -2.28 13.43
CA PRO A 280 -25.84 -1.76 14.06
C PRO A 280 -26.11 -2.29 15.48
N HIS A 281 -25.40 -3.34 15.91
CA HIS A 281 -25.50 -3.93 17.25
C HIS A 281 -24.42 -3.43 18.22
N VAL A 282 -23.52 -2.55 17.76
CA VAL A 282 -22.46 -1.96 18.59
C VAL A 282 -22.81 -0.52 18.94
N LYS A 283 -22.81 -0.18 20.23
CA LYS A 283 -23.04 1.18 20.74
C LYS A 283 -21.78 1.65 21.47
N ILE A 284 -21.42 2.92 21.33
CA ILE A 284 -20.24 3.50 22.01
C ILE A 284 -20.72 4.62 22.95
N GLU A 285 -20.49 4.43 24.25
CA GLU A 285 -20.82 5.39 25.29
C GLU A 285 -19.53 5.82 26.00
N LYS A 286 -19.03 7.02 25.67
CA LYS A 286 -17.70 7.50 26.07
C LYS A 286 -16.62 6.53 25.56
N HIS A 287 -15.98 5.75 26.45
CA HIS A 287 -14.97 4.74 26.11
C HIS A 287 -15.52 3.31 26.24
N ALA A 288 -16.76 3.14 26.70
CA ALA A 288 -17.42 1.85 26.78
C ALA A 288 -18.01 1.47 25.41
N VAL A 289 -17.73 0.26 24.97
CA VAL A 289 -18.29 -0.34 23.76
C VAL A 289 -19.24 -1.45 24.20
N HIS A 290 -20.53 -1.27 23.92
CA HIS A 290 -21.60 -2.19 24.29
C HIS A 290 -22.02 -3.01 23.07
N ILE A 291 -22.18 -4.31 23.26
CA ILE A 291 -22.70 -5.26 22.29
C ILE A 291 -24.15 -5.59 22.66
N ASP A 292 -25.07 -5.41 21.73
CA ASP A 292 -26.49 -5.75 21.93
C ASP A 292 -26.70 -7.25 22.19
N ASP A 293 -27.70 -7.63 23.00
CA ASP A 293 -28.04 -9.03 23.28
C ASP A 293 -28.40 -9.82 22.00
N SER A 294 -28.89 -9.13 20.97
CA SER A 294 -29.24 -9.70 19.66
C SER A 294 -28.09 -9.74 18.66
N ALA A 295 -26.87 -9.35 19.05
CA ALA A 295 -25.73 -9.26 18.15
C ALA A 295 -25.37 -10.63 17.52
N PRO A 296 -25.23 -10.72 16.18
CA PRO A 296 -24.78 -11.94 15.52
C PRO A 296 -23.29 -12.22 15.81
N GLU A 297 -22.84 -13.46 15.55
CA GLU A 297 -21.40 -13.75 15.51
C GLU A 297 -20.75 -12.92 14.40
N GLY A 298 -19.62 -12.27 14.70
CA GLY A 298 -18.96 -11.40 13.72
C GLY A 298 -17.75 -10.65 14.27
N THR A 299 -17.24 -9.71 13.48
CA THR A 299 -16.13 -8.83 13.90
C THR A 299 -16.45 -7.39 13.55
N ALA A 300 -16.35 -6.51 14.54
CA ALA A 300 -16.46 -5.07 14.41
C ALA A 300 -15.11 -4.41 14.70
N PHE A 301 -14.91 -3.23 14.14
CA PHE A 301 -13.69 -2.46 14.33
C PHE A 301 -14.01 -1.09 14.92
N VAL A 302 -13.39 -0.80 16.06
CA VAL A 302 -13.48 0.51 16.72
C VAL A 302 -12.22 1.29 16.41
N VAL A 303 -12.41 2.47 15.82
CA VAL A 303 -11.35 3.36 15.38
C VAL A 303 -11.30 4.55 16.33
N VAL A 304 -10.18 4.67 17.06
CA VAL A 304 -9.87 5.79 17.96
C VAL A 304 -8.92 6.74 17.23
N THR A 305 -9.28 8.02 17.11
CA THR A 305 -8.56 9.01 16.31
C THR A 305 -8.15 10.22 17.16
N MET A 306 -6.89 10.63 17.02
CA MET A 306 -6.33 11.84 17.65
C MET A 306 -5.28 12.45 16.73
N GLY A 307 -5.30 13.78 16.54
CA GLY A 307 -4.28 14.49 15.75
C GLY A 307 -4.11 13.97 14.31
N GLY A 308 -5.20 13.53 13.67
CA GLY A 308 -5.16 12.95 12.31
C GLY A 308 -4.54 11.54 12.23
N LYS A 309 -4.19 10.92 13.36
CA LYS A 309 -3.73 9.53 13.46
C LYS A 309 -4.85 8.67 14.04
N SER A 310 -4.95 7.42 13.60
CA SER A 310 -6.00 6.50 14.03
C SER A 310 -5.45 5.14 14.44
N VAL A 311 -6.06 4.57 15.48
CA VAL A 311 -5.80 3.24 16.04
C VAL A 311 -7.06 2.41 15.87
N ARG A 312 -6.95 1.14 15.46
CA ARG A 312 -8.08 0.25 15.13
C ARG A 312 -8.09 -0.99 16.03
N THR A 313 -8.93 -0.99 17.06
CA THR A 313 -9.19 -2.16 17.92
C THR A 313 -10.19 -3.10 17.24
N SER A 314 -9.92 -4.41 17.30
CA SER A 314 -10.82 -5.45 16.76
C SER A 314 -11.67 -6.04 17.88
N ILE A 315 -12.99 -6.06 17.70
CA ILE A 315 -13.94 -6.66 18.62
C ILE A 315 -14.63 -7.82 17.91
N GLU A 316 -14.45 -9.03 18.42
CA GLU A 316 -15.08 -10.24 17.91
C GLU A 316 -16.20 -10.66 18.85
N VAL A 317 -17.40 -10.87 18.31
CA VAL A 317 -18.56 -11.33 19.06
C VAL A 317 -18.79 -12.80 18.73
N THR A 318 -18.86 -13.64 19.76
CA THR A 318 -19.06 -15.10 19.63
C THR A 318 -20.15 -15.59 20.59
N PRO A 319 -20.94 -16.61 20.22
CA PRO A 319 -21.82 -17.28 21.18
C PRO A 319 -21.02 -17.95 22.32
N ALA A 320 -21.68 -18.13 23.45
CA ALA A 320 -21.06 -18.53 24.72
C ALA A 320 -20.46 -19.96 24.72
N ASP A 321 -21.01 -20.86 23.90
CA ASP A 321 -20.53 -22.22 23.69
C ASP A 321 -19.13 -22.27 23.05
N ARG A 322 -18.83 -21.34 22.13
CA ARG A 322 -17.54 -21.23 21.44
C ARG A 322 -16.54 -20.30 22.14
N TYR A 323 -16.98 -19.48 23.09
CA TYR A 323 -16.15 -18.49 23.77
C TYR A 323 -14.89 -19.12 24.41
N ALA A 324 -15.06 -20.21 25.17
CA ALA A 324 -13.95 -20.88 25.86
C ALA A 324 -12.91 -21.50 24.90
N GLU A 325 -13.33 -22.06 23.76
CA GLU A 325 -12.39 -22.56 22.73
C GLU A 325 -11.58 -21.40 22.14
N LEU A 326 -12.25 -20.30 21.80
CA LEU A 326 -11.62 -19.15 21.15
C LEU A 326 -10.65 -18.41 22.08
N LEU A 327 -10.94 -18.31 23.39
CA LEU A 327 -9.98 -17.79 24.39
C LEU A 327 -8.65 -18.56 24.33
N ALA A 328 -8.71 -19.88 24.54
CA ALA A 328 -7.53 -20.74 24.60
C ALA A 328 -6.77 -20.75 23.27
N LYS A 329 -7.48 -20.80 22.14
CA LYS A 329 -6.92 -20.84 20.79
C LYS A 329 -6.22 -19.55 20.36
N ARG A 330 -6.66 -18.39 20.90
CA ARG A 330 -6.13 -17.07 20.53
C ARG A 330 -5.13 -16.50 21.55
N GLY A 331 -4.94 -17.15 22.70
CA GLY A 331 -4.05 -16.68 23.75
C GLY A 331 -4.54 -15.38 24.40
N LEU A 332 -5.86 -15.22 24.48
CA LEU A 332 -6.50 -14.12 25.20
C LEU A 332 -6.54 -14.41 26.70
N ASP A 333 -6.67 -13.38 27.53
CA ASP A 333 -6.87 -13.56 28.98
C ASP A 333 -8.29 -14.08 29.30
N GLU A 334 -8.56 -14.34 30.58
CA GLU A 334 -9.87 -14.85 31.04
C GLU A 334 -11.04 -13.90 30.73
N ARG A 335 -10.74 -12.62 30.46
CA ARG A 335 -11.70 -11.57 30.10
C ARG A 335 -11.80 -11.40 28.58
N GLY A 336 -11.15 -12.24 27.78
CA GLY A 336 -11.15 -12.14 26.31
C GLY A 336 -10.30 -11.01 25.76
N GLU A 337 -9.39 -10.43 26.55
CA GLU A 337 -8.51 -9.33 26.14
C GLU A 337 -7.17 -9.88 25.66
N ASP A 338 -6.62 -9.29 24.59
CA ASP A 338 -5.17 -9.39 24.38
C ASP A 338 -4.43 -8.37 25.27
N THR A 339 -3.24 -8.74 25.72
CA THR A 339 -2.41 -7.92 26.62
C THR A 339 -1.67 -6.81 25.89
N SER A 340 -1.95 -6.61 24.60
CA SER A 340 -1.20 -5.70 23.74
C SER A 340 -1.85 -4.33 23.63
N ALA A 341 -1.01 -3.29 23.55
CA ALA A 341 -1.45 -1.93 23.26
C ALA A 341 -1.26 -1.67 21.77
N LEU A 342 -2.28 -1.13 21.13
CA LEU A 342 -2.10 -0.47 19.84
C LEU A 342 -1.60 0.95 20.09
N VAL A 343 -0.63 1.38 19.29
CA VAL A 343 0.05 2.66 19.46
C VAL A 343 0.11 3.38 18.12
N ALA A 344 -0.31 4.64 18.11
CA ALA A 344 -0.05 5.58 17.01
C ALA A 344 0.75 6.77 17.54
N GLU A 345 1.84 7.11 16.86
CA GLU A 345 2.61 8.33 17.14
C GLU A 345 1.96 9.51 16.42
N ILE A 346 1.61 10.52 17.20
CA ILE A 346 1.09 11.80 16.74
C ILE A 346 2.32 12.67 16.49
N GLU A 347 2.67 12.85 15.21
CA GLU A 347 3.82 13.66 14.82
C GLU A 347 3.60 15.11 15.26
N THR A 348 4.19 15.51 16.38
CA THR A 348 4.29 16.91 16.79
C THR A 348 5.17 17.63 15.77
N GLY A 349 4.53 18.36 14.85
CA GLY A 349 5.12 18.82 13.61
C GLY A 349 6.38 19.67 13.79
N LEU A 350 7.53 19.12 13.41
CA LEU A 350 8.74 19.89 13.12
C LEU A 350 8.55 20.66 11.80
N GLY A 351 7.91 21.82 11.86
CA GLY A 351 8.01 22.89 10.86
C GLY A 351 7.40 22.65 9.46
N GLY A 352 6.76 21.50 9.21
CA GLY A 352 5.87 21.36 8.05
C GLY A 352 4.60 22.20 8.25
N PRO A 353 4.08 22.92 7.23
CA PRO A 353 2.82 23.65 7.37
C PRO A 353 1.71 22.67 7.75
N GLU A 354 0.82 23.10 8.66
CA GLU A 354 -0.22 22.26 9.25
C GLU A 354 -0.96 21.46 8.18
N GLY A 355 -0.71 20.15 8.16
CA GLY A 355 -1.53 19.21 7.41
C GLY A 355 -2.86 19.08 8.12
N THR A 356 -3.76 20.05 7.92
CA THR A 356 -5.15 19.92 8.33
C THR A 356 -5.66 18.59 7.80
N ALA A 357 -6.15 17.74 8.71
CA ALA A 357 -6.88 16.53 8.35
C ALA A 357 -8.29 16.90 7.83
N GLU A 358 -8.38 17.92 6.99
CA GLU A 358 -9.52 18.19 6.14
C GLU A 358 -9.62 17.05 5.13
N ASP A 359 -10.48 16.08 5.49
CA ASP A 359 -11.31 15.29 4.58
C ASP A 359 -10.77 15.30 3.14
N THR A 360 -9.68 14.55 2.92
CA THR A 360 -8.93 14.67 1.65
C THR A 360 -9.77 14.27 0.46
N ALA A 361 -10.87 13.51 0.67
CA ALA A 361 -11.88 13.24 -0.34
C ALA A 361 -12.68 14.51 -0.69
N ARG A 362 -13.18 15.26 0.29
CA ARG A 362 -13.89 16.54 0.07
C ARG A 362 -12.97 17.63 -0.45
N ALA A 363 -11.74 17.75 0.06
CA ALA A 363 -10.74 18.68 -0.46
C ALA A 363 -10.39 18.36 -1.93
N ARG A 364 -10.11 17.09 -2.28
CA ARG A 364 -9.91 16.67 -3.68
C ARG A 364 -11.14 16.92 -4.54
N ARG A 365 -12.36 16.71 -4.02
CA ARG A 365 -13.62 16.98 -4.74
C ARG A 365 -13.80 18.48 -5.02
N ILE A 366 -13.51 19.35 -4.05
CA ILE A 366 -13.56 20.81 -4.21
C ILE A 366 -12.50 21.28 -5.20
N THR A 367 -11.25 20.83 -5.07
CA THR A 367 -10.15 21.16 -6.00
C THR A 367 -10.44 20.66 -7.41
N PHE A 368 -11.00 19.46 -7.57
CA PHE A 368 -11.44 18.95 -8.87
C PHE A 368 -12.56 19.80 -9.48
N LEU A 369 -13.58 20.18 -8.69
CA LEU A 369 -14.65 21.08 -9.15
C LEU A 369 -14.12 22.47 -9.51
N ALA A 370 -13.13 23.00 -8.78
CA ALA A 370 -12.48 24.27 -9.10
C ALA A 370 -11.69 24.21 -10.42
N ILE A 371 -10.95 23.12 -10.67
CA ILE A 371 -10.23 22.90 -11.93
C ILE A 371 -11.21 22.75 -13.10
N VAL A 372 -12.22 21.89 -12.97
CA VAL A 372 -13.24 21.67 -14.01
C VAL A 372 -14.03 22.96 -14.29
N GLY A 373 -14.44 23.69 -13.25
CA GLY A 373 -15.10 24.99 -13.37
C GLY A 373 -14.22 26.05 -14.03
N GLY A 374 -12.93 26.10 -13.69
CA GLY A 374 -11.96 27.00 -14.32
C GLY A 374 -11.74 26.70 -15.80
N VAL A 375 -11.58 25.43 -16.18
CA VAL A 375 -11.47 25.00 -17.58
C VAL A 375 -12.75 25.31 -18.36
N ALA A 376 -13.92 25.00 -17.80
CA ALA A 376 -15.21 25.32 -18.43
C ALA A 376 -15.41 26.83 -18.61
N GLY A 377 -15.03 27.64 -17.63
CA GLY A 377 -15.07 29.10 -17.71
C GLY A 377 -14.13 29.65 -18.80
N ALA A 378 -12.90 29.14 -18.89
CA ALA A 378 -11.95 29.52 -19.94
C ALA A 378 -12.46 29.17 -21.35
N LEU A 379 -13.03 27.98 -21.52
CA LEU A 379 -13.66 27.55 -22.78
C LEU A 379 -14.89 28.41 -23.12
N GLY A 380 -15.71 28.77 -22.14
CA GLY A 380 -16.86 29.67 -22.33
C GLY A 380 -16.45 31.07 -22.79
N ILE A 381 -15.39 31.64 -22.21
CA ILE A 381 -14.82 32.94 -22.64
C ILE A 381 -14.26 32.83 -24.06
N LEU A 382 -13.56 31.74 -24.39
CA LEU A 382 -13.03 31.49 -25.73
C LEU A 382 -14.15 31.38 -26.77
N ALA A 383 -15.22 30.64 -26.47
CA ALA A 383 -16.40 30.53 -27.32
C ALA A 383 -17.10 31.89 -27.52
N LEU A 384 -17.27 32.69 -26.46
CA LEU A 384 -17.85 34.03 -26.55
C LEU A 384 -16.99 34.97 -27.42
N ALA A 385 -15.66 34.87 -27.32
CA ALA A 385 -14.73 35.62 -28.16
C ALA A 385 -14.85 35.21 -29.64
N LEU A 386 -14.96 33.91 -29.93
CA LEU A 386 -15.17 33.40 -31.29
C LEU A 386 -16.52 33.85 -31.88
N VAL A 387 -17.62 33.77 -31.12
CA VAL A 387 -18.94 34.26 -31.56
C VAL A 387 -18.93 35.77 -31.83
N ARG A 388 -18.26 36.58 -30.98
CA ARG A 388 -18.09 38.01 -31.22
C ARG A 388 -17.22 38.31 -32.45
N ARG A 389 -16.28 37.44 -32.80
CA ARG A 389 -15.44 37.57 -34.01
C ARG A 389 -16.18 37.14 -35.27
N GLY A 390 -17.00 36.09 -35.20
CA GLY A 390 -17.81 35.56 -36.31
C GLY A 390 -18.91 36.51 -36.80
N ARG A 391 -19.46 37.36 -35.92
CA ARG A 391 -20.45 38.40 -36.28
C ARG A 391 -19.91 39.54 -37.17
N ARG A 392 -18.70 39.43 -37.71
CA ARG A 392 -18.12 40.35 -38.72
C ARG A 392 -17.98 39.73 -40.12
N ALA A 393 -18.42 38.49 -40.32
CA ALA A 393 -18.52 37.91 -41.67
C ALA A 393 -19.86 38.31 -42.33
N PRO A 394 -19.87 38.69 -43.62
CA PRO A 394 -21.12 38.85 -44.38
C PRO A 394 -21.87 37.52 -44.49
N PRO A 395 -23.22 37.52 -44.53
CA PRO A 395 -24.00 36.30 -44.63
C PRO A 395 -23.88 35.68 -46.05
N GLU A 396 -23.15 34.58 -46.15
CA GLU A 396 -23.19 33.70 -47.32
C GLU A 396 -24.48 32.86 -47.29
N ARG A 397 -25.07 32.59 -48.47
CA ARG A 397 -26.44 32.10 -48.59
C ARG A 397 -26.57 30.64 -48.16
N ALA A 398 -27.71 30.34 -47.54
CA ALA A 398 -28.09 28.98 -47.19
C ALA A 398 -28.19 28.08 -48.44
N THR A 399 -27.65 26.86 -48.31
CA THR A 399 -28.03 25.73 -49.15
C THR A 399 -28.68 24.69 -48.26
N GLU A 400 -29.85 24.24 -48.67
CA GLU A 400 -30.78 23.37 -47.96
C GLU A 400 -30.35 21.89 -48.06
N ALA A 401 -30.42 21.14 -46.95
CA ALA A 401 -30.19 19.70 -46.93
C ALA A 401 -31.05 19.02 -45.84
N PRO A 402 -31.63 17.83 -46.10
CA PRO A 402 -32.67 17.22 -45.27
C PRO A 402 -32.14 16.47 -44.04
N PRO A 403 -33.00 16.17 -43.03
CA PRO A 403 -32.60 15.52 -41.79
C PRO A 403 -32.41 14.00 -41.94
N PRO A 404 -31.42 13.39 -41.25
CA PRO A 404 -31.35 11.94 -41.07
C PRO A 404 -32.32 11.46 -39.97
N PRO A 405 -32.84 10.21 -40.07
CA PRO A 405 -33.82 9.67 -39.13
C PRO A 405 -33.20 9.02 -37.89
N ASN A 406 -33.97 9.06 -36.79
CA ASN A 406 -34.12 8.08 -35.72
C ASN A 406 -32.94 7.17 -35.30
N VAL A 407 -32.47 7.45 -34.08
CA VAL A 407 -32.04 6.52 -33.01
C VAL A 407 -31.99 5.02 -33.38
N ALA A 408 -30.76 4.47 -33.44
CA ALA A 408 -30.50 3.04 -33.42
C ALA A 408 -29.93 2.61 -32.05
N PHE A 409 -30.09 1.33 -31.73
CA PHE A 409 -29.82 0.76 -30.40
C PHE A 409 -28.33 0.50 -30.14
N PHE A 410 -28.00 0.32 -28.85
CA PHE A 410 -26.70 -0.11 -28.30
C PHE A 410 -25.81 -0.90 -29.27
N GLU A 411 -24.75 -0.27 -29.77
CA GLU A 411 -23.63 -0.98 -30.39
C GLU A 411 -22.90 -1.79 -29.31
N THR A 412 -22.92 -3.11 -29.45
CA THR A 412 -22.08 -4.01 -28.68
C THR A 412 -20.62 -3.75 -29.01
N THR A 413 -19.84 -3.30 -28.01
CA THR A 413 -18.41 -3.04 -28.13
C THR A 413 -17.70 -4.24 -28.74
N THR A 414 -17.31 -4.13 -30.01
CA THR A 414 -16.54 -5.17 -30.71
C THR A 414 -15.21 -5.35 -29.98
N PRO A 415 -14.78 -6.58 -29.66
CA PRO A 415 -13.60 -6.78 -28.84
C PRO A 415 -12.33 -6.26 -29.55
N SER A 416 -11.67 -5.31 -28.90
CA SER A 416 -10.46 -4.66 -29.41
C SER A 416 -9.32 -5.67 -29.59
N ALA A 417 -8.63 -5.63 -30.73
CA ALA A 417 -7.45 -6.46 -30.97
C ALA A 417 -6.32 -6.14 -29.96
N MET A 418 -5.49 -7.13 -29.65
CA MET A 418 -4.47 -7.03 -28.60
C MET A 418 -3.06 -6.96 -29.22
N GLU A 419 -2.15 -6.15 -28.69
CA GLU A 419 -0.81 -5.89 -29.26
C GLU A 419 0.29 -6.13 -28.22
N CYS A 420 1.41 -6.74 -28.63
CA CYS A 420 2.55 -6.92 -27.74
C CYS A 420 3.41 -5.64 -27.69
N PRO A 421 3.65 -5.04 -26.50
CA PRO A 421 4.43 -3.81 -26.39
C PRO A 421 5.93 -3.98 -26.72
N LYS A 422 6.45 -5.22 -26.84
CA LYS A 422 7.84 -5.50 -27.23
C LYS A 422 8.00 -5.75 -28.73
N CYS A 423 7.21 -6.66 -29.30
CA CYS A 423 7.37 -7.07 -30.70
C CYS A 423 6.37 -6.42 -31.67
N LEU A 424 5.44 -5.59 -31.18
CA LEU A 424 4.44 -4.82 -31.96
C LEU A 424 3.58 -5.68 -32.91
N ARG A 425 3.44 -6.98 -32.60
CA ARG A 425 2.51 -7.88 -33.28
C ARG A 425 1.13 -7.76 -32.66
N VAL A 426 0.12 -7.76 -33.53
CA VAL A 426 -1.31 -7.78 -33.16
C VAL A 426 -1.82 -9.22 -33.15
N PHE A 427 -2.66 -9.53 -32.18
CA PHE A 427 -3.23 -10.85 -31.90
C PHE A 427 -4.76 -10.73 -31.70
N ALA A 428 -5.44 -11.88 -31.74
CA ALA A 428 -6.87 -11.99 -31.46
C ALA A 428 -7.19 -11.55 -30.01
N PRO A 429 -8.40 -11.03 -29.74
CA PRO A 429 -8.75 -10.48 -28.43
C PRO A 429 -8.73 -11.49 -27.28
N GLU A 430 -8.89 -12.78 -27.56
CA GLU A 430 -8.75 -13.88 -26.60
C GLU A 430 -7.29 -14.16 -26.16
N ALA A 431 -6.29 -13.59 -26.83
CA ALA A 431 -4.89 -13.76 -26.45
C ALA A 431 -4.50 -12.81 -25.29
N GLY A 432 -4.13 -13.39 -24.14
CA GLY A 432 -3.64 -12.62 -22.99
C GLY A 432 -2.15 -12.25 -23.05
N PHE A 433 -1.33 -13.07 -23.71
CA PHE A 433 0.14 -12.98 -23.68
C PHE A 433 0.78 -13.21 -25.05
N CYS A 434 1.94 -12.59 -25.28
CA CYS A 434 2.71 -12.76 -26.51
C CYS A 434 3.41 -14.14 -26.55
N PRO A 435 3.14 -15.01 -27.55
CA PRO A 435 3.77 -16.33 -27.63
C PRO A 435 5.28 -16.29 -27.92
N ALA A 436 5.82 -15.14 -28.33
CA ALA A 436 7.26 -14.99 -28.60
C ALA A 436 8.09 -14.61 -27.37
N ASP A 437 7.49 -13.94 -26.37
CA ASP A 437 8.24 -13.30 -25.28
C ASP A 437 7.53 -13.30 -23.90
N GLY A 438 6.33 -13.86 -23.80
CA GLY A 438 5.55 -13.98 -22.56
C GLY A 438 4.98 -12.66 -22.01
N THR A 439 5.15 -11.52 -22.70
CA THR A 439 4.64 -10.23 -22.22
C THR A 439 3.13 -10.16 -22.36
N ALA A 440 2.43 -9.64 -21.35
CA ALA A 440 0.99 -9.38 -21.43
C ALA A 440 0.69 -8.44 -22.60
N LEU A 441 -0.33 -8.79 -23.39
CA LEU A 441 -0.77 -7.96 -24.52
C LEU A 441 -1.60 -6.79 -24.01
N VAL A 442 -1.55 -5.66 -24.71
CA VAL A 442 -2.33 -4.45 -24.40
C VAL A 442 -3.34 -4.16 -25.51
N PRO A 443 -4.51 -3.54 -25.23
CA PRO A 443 -5.47 -3.19 -26.27
C PRO A 443 -4.83 -2.29 -27.34
N SER A 444 -4.79 -2.77 -28.58
CA SER A 444 -4.24 -2.02 -29.70
C SER A 444 -5.19 -0.89 -30.10
N LYS A 445 -4.61 0.26 -30.44
CA LYS A 445 -5.33 1.37 -31.08
C LYS A 445 -5.46 1.18 -32.60
N LYS A 446 -4.81 0.16 -33.17
CA LYS A 446 -4.93 -0.19 -34.59
C LYS A 446 -6.08 -1.18 -34.77
N ALA A 447 -6.94 -0.90 -35.74
CA ALA A 447 -7.83 -1.92 -36.28
C ALA A 447 -6.98 -3.10 -36.77
N PRO A 448 -7.39 -4.36 -36.50
CA PRO A 448 -6.70 -5.52 -37.04
C PRO A 448 -6.67 -5.44 -38.57
N PRO A 449 -5.58 -5.87 -39.24
CA PRO A 449 -5.61 -5.99 -40.70
C PRO A 449 -6.76 -6.91 -41.10
N PRO A 450 -7.47 -6.63 -42.21
CA PRO A 450 -8.54 -7.51 -42.67
C PRO A 450 -7.98 -8.93 -42.85
N PRO A 451 -8.75 -9.98 -42.51
CA PRO A 451 -8.29 -11.35 -42.70
C PRO A 451 -7.84 -11.53 -44.15
N PRO A 452 -6.71 -12.21 -44.41
CA PRO A 452 -6.27 -12.44 -45.77
C PRO A 452 -7.40 -13.09 -46.55
N ALA A 453 -7.74 -12.51 -47.70
CA ALA A 453 -8.77 -13.06 -48.58
C ALA A 453 -8.45 -14.55 -48.84
N PRO A 454 -9.45 -15.45 -48.84
CA PRO A 454 -9.22 -16.87 -48.97
C PRO A 454 -8.46 -17.16 -50.26
N SER A 455 -7.17 -17.47 -50.13
CA SER A 455 -6.28 -17.75 -51.26
C SER A 455 -6.84 -18.91 -52.06
N GLU A 456 -6.95 -18.73 -53.38
CA GLU A 456 -7.34 -19.81 -54.28
C GLU A 456 -6.48 -21.06 -54.06
N PRO A 457 -7.06 -22.26 -54.17
CA PRO A 457 -6.31 -23.50 -54.03
C PRO A 457 -5.17 -23.54 -55.07
N PRO A 458 -3.91 -23.78 -54.66
CA PRO A 458 -2.79 -23.78 -55.59
C PRO A 458 -2.97 -24.89 -56.64
N PRO A 459 -2.63 -24.65 -57.91
CA PRO A 459 -2.74 -25.66 -58.96
C PRO A 459 -1.83 -26.85 -58.65
N ALA A 460 -2.41 -28.05 -58.73
CA ALA A 460 -1.68 -29.30 -58.48
C ALA A 460 -0.64 -29.54 -59.59
N GLY A 461 0.66 -29.38 -59.27
CA GLY A 461 1.72 -29.75 -60.22
C GLY A 461 3.07 -29.06 -60.08
N ALA A 462 3.71 -29.10 -58.92
CA ALA A 462 5.15 -28.82 -58.80
C ALA A 462 5.77 -29.52 -57.57
N ALA A 463 6.18 -30.77 -57.74
CA ALA A 463 6.87 -31.52 -56.69
C ALA A 463 8.33 -31.02 -56.55
N ALA A 464 8.55 -30.03 -55.68
CA ALA A 464 9.89 -29.66 -55.25
C ALA A 464 10.43 -30.68 -54.23
N GLU A 465 11.59 -31.28 -54.51
CA GLU A 465 12.17 -32.32 -53.67
C GLU A 465 12.43 -31.85 -52.23
N PRO A 466 11.93 -32.57 -51.20
CA PRO A 466 12.17 -32.19 -49.82
C PRO A 466 13.63 -32.52 -49.43
N LYS A 467 14.48 -31.48 -49.39
CA LYS A 467 15.75 -31.55 -48.68
C LYS A 467 15.47 -32.06 -47.26
N LYS A 468 16.09 -33.19 -46.88
CA LYS A 468 15.90 -33.85 -45.58
C LYS A 468 16.27 -32.92 -44.43
N LYS A 469 15.32 -32.10 -43.97
CA LYS A 469 15.43 -31.41 -42.68
C LYS A 469 15.49 -32.49 -41.60
N LYS A 470 16.55 -32.44 -40.80
CA LYS A 470 16.71 -33.24 -39.58
C LYS A 470 15.44 -33.03 -38.75
N ARG A 471 14.74 -34.09 -38.37
CA ARG A 471 13.59 -33.99 -37.45
C ARG A 471 14.12 -33.46 -36.12
N GLU A 472 13.89 -32.19 -35.85
CA GLU A 472 14.17 -31.62 -34.54
C GLU A 472 13.17 -32.18 -33.55
N VAL A 473 13.69 -32.62 -32.40
CA VAL A 473 12.93 -33.31 -31.37
C VAL A 473 12.02 -32.28 -30.69
N GLY A 474 10.70 -32.49 -30.80
CA GLY A 474 9.70 -31.59 -30.23
C GLY A 474 9.75 -31.56 -28.71
N LYS A 475 9.16 -30.50 -28.14
CA LYS A 475 8.97 -30.37 -26.69
C LYS A 475 7.51 -30.60 -26.34
N ILE A 476 7.24 -31.02 -25.11
CA ILE A 476 5.89 -31.23 -24.55
C ILE A 476 5.66 -30.27 -23.38
N CYS A 477 4.44 -29.76 -23.24
CA CYS A 477 4.03 -29.12 -22.00
C CYS A 477 3.71 -30.19 -20.94
N PRO A 478 4.37 -30.20 -19.77
CA PRO A 478 4.08 -31.17 -18.72
C PRO A 478 2.71 -30.94 -18.04
N THR A 479 2.08 -29.78 -18.26
CA THR A 479 0.76 -29.42 -17.70
C THR A 479 -0.39 -29.84 -18.62
N CYS A 480 -0.37 -29.44 -19.90
CA CYS A 480 -1.47 -29.71 -20.83
C CYS A 480 -1.23 -30.88 -21.80
N GLY A 481 -0.01 -31.42 -21.88
CA GLY A 481 0.35 -32.53 -22.77
C GLY A 481 0.51 -32.17 -24.26
N ASP A 482 0.26 -30.92 -24.66
CA ASP A 482 0.44 -30.48 -26.04
C ASP A 482 1.93 -30.51 -26.45
N THR A 483 2.18 -30.79 -27.73
CA THR A 483 3.53 -30.79 -28.31
C THR A 483 3.79 -29.54 -29.14
N PHE A 484 5.03 -29.05 -29.08
CA PHE A 484 5.46 -27.77 -29.64
C PHE A 484 6.77 -27.92 -30.42
N ALA A 485 7.03 -26.97 -31.31
CA ALA A 485 8.28 -26.87 -32.05
C ALA A 485 9.49 -26.69 -31.11
N ALA A 486 10.67 -27.11 -31.56
CA ALA A 486 11.88 -27.17 -30.72
C ALA A 486 12.41 -25.80 -30.26
N ASP A 487 12.02 -24.71 -30.95
CA ASP A 487 12.34 -23.32 -30.63
C ASP A 487 11.43 -22.70 -29.55
N ALA A 488 10.22 -23.25 -29.34
CA ALA A 488 9.34 -22.80 -28.26
C ALA A 488 9.95 -23.11 -26.88
N SER A 489 9.91 -22.15 -25.96
CA SER A 489 10.39 -22.34 -24.57
C SER A 489 9.27 -22.51 -23.54
N PHE A 490 8.07 -22.00 -23.84
CA PHE A 490 6.92 -21.97 -22.93
C PHE A 490 5.65 -22.37 -23.68
N CYS A 491 4.72 -23.01 -22.98
CA CYS A 491 3.41 -23.36 -23.48
C CYS A 491 2.54 -22.10 -23.66
N GLY A 492 1.94 -21.93 -24.84
CA GLY A 492 1.08 -20.78 -25.12
C GLY A 492 -0.27 -20.76 -24.41
N LYS A 493 -0.67 -21.85 -23.73
CA LYS A 493 -1.93 -21.95 -22.98
C LYS A 493 -1.78 -21.60 -21.50
N ASP A 494 -0.73 -22.10 -20.86
CA ASP A 494 -0.56 -22.06 -19.40
C ASP A 494 0.74 -21.38 -18.94
N GLY A 495 1.65 -21.05 -19.88
CA GLY A 495 2.94 -20.42 -19.57
C GLY A 495 4.00 -21.37 -19.02
N THR A 496 3.71 -22.67 -18.85
CA THR A 496 4.65 -23.65 -18.29
C THR A 496 5.85 -23.87 -19.22
N GLN A 497 7.04 -24.03 -18.65
CA GLN A 497 8.25 -24.29 -19.42
C GLN A 497 8.18 -25.66 -20.11
N LEU A 498 8.47 -25.69 -21.40
CA LEU A 498 8.35 -26.90 -22.23
C LEU A 498 9.53 -27.84 -22.00
N VAL A 499 9.23 -29.12 -21.80
CA VAL A 499 10.23 -30.17 -21.54
C VAL A 499 10.52 -30.90 -22.85
N GLN A 500 11.79 -31.19 -23.13
CA GLN A 500 12.18 -31.93 -24.33
C GLN A 500 11.76 -33.40 -24.19
N ILE A 501 11.07 -33.93 -25.20
CA ILE A 501 10.73 -35.36 -25.25
C ILE A 501 12.02 -36.12 -25.61
N ASN A 502 12.39 -37.14 -24.84
CA ASN A 502 13.54 -38.00 -25.15
C ASN A 502 13.20 -39.06 -26.22
#